data_AF-A0A6B3HJ23-F1
#
_entry.id   AF-A0A6B3HJ23-F1
#
_cell.length_a   1.000
_cell.length_b   1.000
_cell.length_c   1.000
_cell.angle_alpha   90.00
_cell.angle_beta   90.00
_cell.angle_gamma   90.00
#
_symmetry.space_group_name_H-M   'P 1'
#
loop_
_entity.id
_entity.type
_entity.pdbx_description
1 polymer ?
#
loop_
_entity_poly.entity_id
_entity_poly.type
_entity_poly.pdbx_seq_one_letter_code
_entity_poly.pdbx_strand_id
1 'polypeptide(L)'
;GNTIQICPVGALTSAAYRFRSRPFDLVSTPSVCEQCSGGCGMRTDHRRGKVMRRLAANEPEVNEEWICDKGRFGFRYAQQRDRLTTPLVRNAEGVLEPASWPEALEAAAAGLLAARGRAGVLTGGRLTVEDSYAYSKFARVALDTNDIDFRSRVHSAEEADFLAARVAGRGRDLDGEGVTYTALEKAPAVLLVGFESEEEAPGVFLRLRKAHRKSGQKTFAL
;
A
#
# COMPACT_ATOMS: atom_id res chain seq x y z
N GLY A 1 4.92 8.64 15.69
CA GLY A 1 5.19 9.86 14.90
C GLY A 1 4.08 10.92 14.91
N ASN A 2 2.82 10.59 15.25
CA ASN A 2 1.73 11.59 15.26
C ASN A 2 1.90 12.72 16.29
N THR A 3 2.67 12.49 17.35
CA THR A 3 3.00 13.51 18.36
C THR A 3 3.58 14.80 17.76
N ILE A 4 4.29 14.71 16.64
CA ILE A 4 4.82 15.86 15.88
C ILE A 4 3.68 16.72 15.33
N GLN A 5 2.57 16.12 14.92
CA GLN A 5 1.41 16.80 14.34
C GLN A 5 0.48 17.35 15.42
N ILE A 6 0.39 16.70 16.58
CA ILE A 6 -0.40 17.18 17.72
C ILE A 6 0.26 18.39 18.39
N CYS A 7 1.60 18.46 18.39
CA CYS A 7 2.34 19.49 19.11
C CYS A 7 2.06 20.89 18.54
N PRO A 8 1.46 21.83 19.30
CA PRO A 8 1.05 23.13 18.79
C PRO A 8 2.22 24.13 18.65
N VAL A 9 3.35 23.87 19.32
CA VAL A 9 4.45 24.83 19.51
C VAL A 9 5.75 24.46 18.79
N GLY A 10 5.79 23.33 18.07
CA GLY A 10 7.02 22.88 17.40
C GLY A 10 8.12 22.37 18.35
N ALA A 11 7.77 22.04 19.60
CA ALA A 11 8.69 21.37 20.53
C ALA A 11 9.02 19.94 20.05
N LEU A 12 8.02 19.24 19.52
CA LEU A 12 8.17 17.93 18.90
C LEU A 12 8.17 18.08 17.38
N THR A 13 9.33 17.88 16.75
CA THR A 13 9.48 18.02 15.30
C THR A 13 10.06 16.76 14.66
N SER A 14 9.72 16.54 13.40
CA SER A 14 10.31 15.46 12.62
C SER A 14 11.80 15.75 12.38
N ALA A 15 12.68 14.94 12.95
CA ALA A 15 14.13 15.02 12.71
C ALA A 15 14.46 14.91 11.20
N ALA A 16 13.66 14.13 10.47
CA ALA A 16 13.76 13.95 9.04
C ALA A 16 13.47 15.22 8.21
N TYR A 17 12.62 16.12 8.73
CA TYR A 17 12.10 17.30 8.03
C TYR A 17 12.66 18.62 8.59
N ARG A 18 13.07 18.64 9.86
CA ARG A 18 13.55 19.84 10.54
C ARG A 18 14.64 20.53 9.70
N PHE A 19 14.44 21.83 9.45
CA PHE A 19 15.32 22.70 8.65
C PHE A 19 15.47 22.34 7.16
N ARG A 20 14.64 21.44 6.61
CA ARG A 20 14.68 21.11 5.17
C ARG A 20 13.82 22.04 4.31
N SER A 21 12.71 22.55 4.85
CA SER A 21 11.79 23.46 4.16
C SER A 21 10.93 24.22 5.16
N ARG A 22 10.27 25.30 4.72
CA ARG A 22 9.19 25.97 5.47
C ARG A 22 7.82 25.56 4.93
N PRO A 23 6.74 25.62 5.75
CA PRO A 23 5.38 25.26 5.30
C PRO A 23 4.92 25.97 4.04
N PHE A 24 5.26 27.26 3.88
CA PHE A 24 4.90 28.07 2.71
C PHE A 24 5.72 27.75 1.45
N ASP A 25 6.82 27.00 1.56
CA ASP A 25 7.62 26.56 0.41
C ASP A 25 7.06 25.28 -0.24
N LEU A 26 6.04 24.67 0.37
CA LEU A 26 5.56 23.33 0.05
C LEU A 26 4.27 23.39 -0.75
N VAL A 27 4.19 22.55 -1.79
CA VAL A 27 2.93 22.20 -2.41
C VAL A 27 2.35 21.02 -1.65
N SER A 28 1.12 21.17 -1.17
CA SER A 28 0.41 20.15 -0.40
C SER A 28 -0.61 19.46 -1.29
N THR A 29 -0.51 18.13 -1.41
CA THR A 29 -1.40 17.34 -2.26
C THR A 29 -2.10 16.27 -1.42
N PRO A 30 -3.44 16.19 -1.43
CA PRO A 30 -4.17 15.07 -0.86
C PRO A 30 -3.73 13.74 -1.50
N SER A 31 -3.58 12.69 -0.70
CA SER A 31 -3.05 11.40 -1.12
C SER A 31 -3.49 10.29 -0.16
N VAL A 32 -3.12 9.05 -0.46
CA VAL A 32 -3.48 7.85 0.31
C VAL A 32 -2.20 7.08 0.67
N CYS A 33 -2.19 6.45 1.85
CA CYS A 33 -1.07 5.64 2.30
C CYS A 33 -0.92 4.33 1.50
N GLU A 34 0.29 4.09 1.02
CA GLU A 34 0.67 2.91 0.22
C GLU A 34 1.40 1.81 1.02
N GLN A 35 1.42 1.90 2.36
CA GLN A 35 2.29 1.06 3.19
C GLN A 35 1.62 -0.20 3.76
N CYS A 36 0.29 -0.18 3.91
CA CYS A 36 -0.53 -1.33 4.32
C CYS A 36 -1.92 -1.22 3.67
N SER A 37 -2.77 -2.23 3.89
CA SER A 37 -4.16 -2.24 3.39
C SER A 37 -5.10 -1.24 4.07
N GLY A 38 -4.63 -0.54 5.12
CA GLY A 38 -5.46 0.40 5.88
C GLY A 38 -5.85 1.68 5.13
N GLY A 39 -5.16 2.02 4.03
CA GLY A 39 -5.57 3.10 3.12
C GLY A 39 -5.72 4.48 3.75
N CYS A 40 -4.91 4.81 4.78
CA CYS A 40 -5.09 6.05 5.52
C CYS A 40 -5.01 7.29 4.61
N GLY A 41 -5.96 8.20 4.74
CA GLY A 41 -5.94 9.50 4.08
C GLY A 41 -4.79 10.34 4.61
N MET A 42 -4.06 10.98 3.68
CA MET A 42 -2.89 11.78 4.03
C MET A 42 -2.72 13.00 3.14
N ARG A 43 -1.85 13.89 3.60
CA ARG A 43 -1.35 15.01 2.82
C ARG A 43 0.13 14.80 2.55
N THR A 44 0.50 14.77 1.28
CA THR A 44 1.89 14.67 0.83
C THR A 44 2.40 16.05 0.46
N ASP A 45 3.34 16.57 1.25
CA ASP A 45 3.95 17.87 1.02
C ASP A 45 5.26 17.69 0.24
N HIS A 46 5.36 18.33 -0.92
CA HIS A 46 6.51 18.21 -1.81
C HIS A 46 7.07 19.58 -2.24
N ARG A 47 8.34 19.57 -2.66
CA ARG A 47 9.05 20.74 -3.18
C ARG A 47 10.05 20.29 -4.25
N ARG A 48 10.00 20.94 -5.43
CA ARG A 48 10.91 20.62 -6.56
C ARG A 48 10.95 19.12 -6.88
N GLY A 49 9.78 18.50 -6.98
CA GLY A 49 9.63 17.07 -7.28
C GLY A 49 10.05 16.11 -6.16
N LYS A 50 10.42 16.59 -4.97
CA LYS A 50 10.81 15.75 -3.84
C LYS A 50 9.77 15.83 -2.72
N VAL A 51 9.33 14.66 -2.25
CA VAL A 51 8.48 14.57 -1.05
C VAL A 51 9.32 14.96 0.17
N MET A 52 8.83 15.95 0.91
CA MET A 52 9.53 16.50 2.07
C MET A 52 8.96 15.96 3.39
N ARG A 53 7.65 15.79 3.47
CA ARG A 53 6.95 15.18 4.61
C ARG A 53 5.57 14.66 4.21
N ARG A 54 5.03 13.75 5.02
CA ARG A 54 3.63 13.30 4.97
C ARG A 54 2.95 13.56 6.31
N LEU A 55 1.72 14.05 6.27
CA LEU A 55 0.88 14.29 7.44
C LEU A 55 -0.43 13.52 7.31
N ALA A 56 -1.06 13.18 8.42
CA ALA A 56 -2.40 12.59 8.39
C ALA A 56 -3.41 13.63 7.88
N ALA A 57 -4.30 13.21 6.99
CA ALA A 57 -5.53 13.95 6.71
C ALA A 57 -6.58 13.58 7.77
N ASN A 58 -7.66 14.36 7.85
CA ASN A 58 -8.81 14.04 8.68
C ASN A 58 -9.81 13.22 7.88
N GLU A 59 -9.80 11.90 8.07
CA GLU A 59 -10.74 10.96 7.48
C GLU A 59 -11.44 10.17 8.58
N PRO A 60 -12.56 10.67 9.14
CA PRO A 60 -13.21 10.09 10.31
C PRO A 60 -13.56 8.60 10.17
N GLU A 61 -13.90 8.18 8.96
CA GLU A 61 -14.30 6.80 8.67
C GLU A 61 -13.12 5.84 8.51
N VAL A 62 -11.92 6.34 8.22
CA VAL A 62 -10.71 5.54 7.98
C VAL A 62 -9.76 5.67 9.15
N ASN A 63 -8.97 6.75 9.17
CA ASN A 63 -7.85 6.91 10.10
C ASN A 63 -8.04 8.06 11.10
N GLU A 64 -9.20 8.72 11.10
CA GLU A 64 -9.42 10.00 11.80
C GLU A 64 -8.30 10.96 11.44
N GLU A 65 -7.45 11.35 12.39
CA GLU A 65 -6.30 12.24 12.17
C GLU A 65 -4.96 11.54 12.42
N TRP A 66 -4.93 10.20 12.34
CA TRP A 66 -3.78 9.37 12.70
C TRP A 66 -3.18 8.66 11.50
N ILE A 67 -1.85 8.53 11.45
CA ILE A 67 -1.17 7.59 10.54
C ILE A 67 -0.07 6.85 11.31
N CYS A 68 0.23 5.62 10.91
CA CYS A 68 1.36 4.89 11.48
C CYS A 68 2.71 5.48 11.06
N ASP A 69 3.78 5.04 11.72
CA ASP A 69 5.12 5.57 11.43
C ASP A 69 5.66 5.08 10.08
N LYS A 70 5.24 3.89 9.63
CA LYS A 70 5.47 3.41 8.26
C LYS A 70 4.90 4.42 7.24
N GLY A 71 3.63 4.82 7.38
CA GLY A 71 2.99 5.82 6.52
C GLY A 71 3.61 7.21 6.61
N ARG A 72 4.05 7.63 7.80
CA ARG A 72 4.60 8.97 8.06
C ARG A 72 6.03 9.15 7.52
N PHE A 73 6.87 8.13 7.64
CA PHE A 73 8.31 8.25 7.37
C PHE A 73 8.79 7.40 6.19
N GLY A 74 8.00 6.40 5.77
CA GLY A 74 8.35 5.43 4.75
C GLY A 74 8.34 5.93 3.31
N PHE A 75 8.44 7.24 3.05
CA PHE A 75 8.38 7.81 1.68
C PHE A 75 9.76 8.04 1.05
N ARG A 76 10.84 7.79 1.78
CA ARG A 76 12.22 8.09 1.33
C ARG A 76 12.73 7.13 0.27
N TYR A 77 12.07 6.00 0.04
CA TYR A 77 12.42 5.05 -1.03
C TYR A 77 12.47 5.76 -2.39
N ALA A 78 11.63 6.78 -2.60
CA ALA A 78 11.58 7.49 -3.86
C ALA A 78 12.89 8.22 -4.22
N GLN A 79 13.76 8.47 -3.24
CA GLN A 79 15.01 9.23 -3.37
C GLN A 79 16.26 8.34 -3.23
N GLN A 80 16.09 7.02 -3.13
CA GLN A 80 17.22 6.10 -3.04
C GLN A 80 17.95 5.99 -4.38
N ARG A 81 19.24 5.64 -4.31
CA ARG A 81 20.12 5.55 -5.49
C ARG A 81 19.87 4.30 -6.34
N ASP A 82 19.25 3.29 -5.76
CA ASP A 82 18.87 2.02 -6.38
C ASP A 82 17.51 2.09 -7.11
N ARG A 83 16.93 3.28 -7.25
CA ARG A 83 15.75 3.48 -8.09
C ARG A 83 16.10 3.17 -9.55
N LEU A 84 15.28 2.33 -10.17
CA LEU A 84 15.33 2.11 -11.61
C LEU A 84 14.92 3.40 -12.33
N THR A 85 15.87 4.01 -13.04
CA THR A 85 15.68 5.26 -13.80
C THR A 85 15.68 5.05 -15.31
N THR A 86 16.17 3.90 -15.77
CA THR A 86 16.22 3.48 -17.17
C THR A 86 15.92 1.98 -17.26
N PRO A 87 15.33 1.50 -18.37
CA PRO A 87 15.24 0.07 -18.63
C PRO A 87 16.61 -0.61 -18.62
N LEU A 88 16.65 -1.86 -18.17
CA LEU A 88 17.86 -2.69 -18.17
C LEU A 88 17.55 -4.01 -18.89
N VAL A 89 18.45 -4.46 -19.77
CA VAL A 89 18.34 -5.74 -20.50
C VAL A 89 19.59 -6.57 -20.22
N ARG A 90 19.45 -7.90 -20.15
CA ARG A 90 20.59 -8.80 -19.94
C ARG A 90 21.37 -9.00 -21.25
N ASN A 91 22.68 -8.85 -21.21
CA ASN A 91 23.58 -9.20 -22.30
C ASN A 91 23.79 -10.73 -22.40
N ALA A 92 24.62 -11.17 -23.35
CA ALA A 92 24.91 -12.59 -23.58
C ALA A 92 25.56 -13.28 -22.37
N GLU A 93 26.29 -12.51 -21.56
CA GLU A 93 26.94 -12.93 -20.32
C GLU A 93 25.97 -12.92 -19.12
N GLY A 94 24.71 -12.49 -19.32
CA GLY A 94 23.66 -12.46 -18.31
C GLY A 94 23.68 -11.23 -17.41
N VAL A 95 24.49 -10.21 -17.70
CA VAL A 95 24.62 -8.98 -16.92
C VAL A 95 23.59 -7.95 -17.38
N LEU A 96 22.94 -7.26 -16.43
CA LEU A 96 21.99 -6.18 -16.73
C LEU A 96 22.72 -4.92 -17.17
N GLU A 97 22.36 -4.40 -18.35
CA GLU A 97 22.92 -3.18 -18.93
C GLU A 97 21.81 -2.17 -19.28
N PRO A 98 22.07 -0.86 -19.18
CA PRO A 98 21.12 0.17 -19.62
C PRO A 98 20.72 0.00 -21.09
N ALA A 99 19.40 0.00 -21.34
CA ALA A 99 18.82 -0.13 -22.66
C ALA A 99 17.87 1.04 -22.96
N SER A 100 17.64 1.29 -24.24
CA SER A 100 16.58 2.21 -24.66
C SER A 100 15.20 1.60 -24.43
N TRP A 101 14.15 2.44 -24.34
CA TRP A 101 12.77 1.93 -24.24
C TRP A 101 12.36 1.01 -25.40
N PRO A 102 12.62 1.35 -26.68
CA PRO A 102 12.28 0.46 -27.79
C PRO A 102 12.98 -0.90 -27.69
N GLU A 103 14.27 -0.91 -27.41
CA GLU A 103 15.08 -2.13 -27.25
C GLU A 103 14.57 -3.00 -26.09
N ALA A 104 14.30 -2.40 -24.93
CA ALA A 104 13.80 -3.13 -23.77
C ALA A 104 12.41 -3.73 -24.02
N LEU A 105 11.53 -2.98 -24.71
CA LEU A 105 10.20 -3.46 -25.07
C LEU A 105 10.26 -4.58 -26.12
N GLU A 106 11.16 -4.50 -27.10
CA GLU A 106 11.37 -5.55 -28.09
C GLU A 106 11.91 -6.84 -27.45
N ALA A 107 12.92 -6.72 -26.58
CA ALA A 107 13.47 -7.84 -25.83
C ALA A 107 12.41 -8.50 -24.92
N ALA A 108 11.62 -7.68 -24.21
CA ALA A 108 10.51 -8.18 -23.38
C ALA A 108 9.44 -8.88 -24.23
N ALA A 109 9.04 -8.28 -25.36
CA ALA A 109 8.04 -8.85 -26.25
C ALA A 109 8.49 -10.20 -26.83
N ALA A 110 9.75 -10.31 -27.28
CA ALA A 110 10.30 -11.56 -27.80
C ALA A 110 10.25 -12.69 -26.74
N GLY A 111 10.69 -12.40 -25.51
CA GLY A 111 10.65 -13.37 -24.41
C GLY A 111 9.23 -13.78 -24.03
N LEU A 112 8.31 -12.81 -23.93
CA LEU A 112 6.92 -13.05 -23.57
C LEU A 112 6.15 -13.82 -24.66
N LEU A 113 6.40 -13.54 -25.93
CA LEU A 113 5.82 -14.30 -27.05
C LEU A 113 6.30 -15.75 -27.06
N ALA A 114 7.59 -16.00 -26.83
CA ALA A 114 8.13 -17.36 -26.72
C ALA A 114 7.55 -18.15 -25.53
N ALA A 115 7.12 -17.45 -24.48
CA ALA A 115 6.53 -18.02 -23.27
C ALA A 115 4.99 -18.00 -23.25
N ARG A 116 4.31 -17.59 -24.33
CA ARG A 116 2.84 -17.53 -24.39
C ARG A 116 2.21 -18.88 -24.00
N GLY A 117 1.18 -18.83 -23.14
CA GLY A 117 0.52 -20.00 -22.54
C GLY A 117 1.30 -20.67 -21.40
N ARG A 118 2.52 -20.20 -21.09
CA ARG A 118 3.41 -20.78 -20.05
C ARG A 118 4.05 -19.70 -19.16
N ALA A 119 3.58 -18.46 -19.27
CA ALA A 119 4.07 -17.34 -18.49
C ALA A 119 3.27 -17.21 -17.17
N GLY A 120 3.95 -16.80 -16.11
CA GLY A 120 3.34 -16.35 -14.87
C GLY A 120 3.59 -14.86 -14.67
N VAL A 121 2.61 -14.14 -14.09
CA VAL A 121 2.69 -12.70 -13.82
C VAL A 121 2.58 -12.47 -12.31
N LEU A 122 3.66 -11.97 -11.71
CA LEU A 122 3.68 -11.59 -10.29
C LEU A 122 3.85 -10.07 -10.17
N THR A 123 2.77 -9.38 -9.83
CA THR A 123 2.72 -7.90 -9.89
C THR A 123 3.18 -7.19 -8.61
N GLY A 124 3.05 -7.87 -7.47
CA GLY A 124 3.33 -7.32 -6.14
C GLY A 124 2.17 -6.50 -5.55
N GLY A 125 2.10 -6.42 -4.22
CA GLY A 125 0.95 -5.88 -3.48
C GLY A 125 0.87 -4.35 -3.32
N ARG A 126 1.56 -3.56 -4.14
CA ARG A 126 1.58 -2.07 -4.05
C ARG A 126 1.14 -1.36 -5.32
N LEU A 127 0.48 -2.08 -6.23
CA LEU A 127 -0.08 -1.49 -7.43
C LEU A 127 -1.36 -0.73 -7.16
N THR A 128 -1.69 0.18 -8.07
CA THR A 128 -3.04 0.75 -8.16
C THR A 128 -4.03 -0.30 -8.67
N VAL A 129 -5.32 0.01 -8.56
CA VAL A 129 -6.37 -0.86 -9.10
C VAL A 129 -6.30 -0.91 -10.63
N GLU A 130 -5.99 0.21 -11.26
CA GLU A 130 -5.84 0.36 -12.71
C GLU A 130 -4.70 -0.52 -13.24
N ASP A 131 -3.52 -0.46 -12.62
CA ASP A 131 -2.38 -1.28 -13.01
C ASP A 131 -2.67 -2.77 -12.78
N SER A 132 -3.29 -3.10 -11.65
CA SER A 132 -3.69 -4.49 -11.35
C SER A 132 -4.66 -5.03 -12.40
N TYR A 133 -5.61 -4.21 -12.84
CA TYR A 133 -6.53 -4.56 -13.92
C TYR A 133 -5.82 -4.70 -15.27
N ALA A 134 -4.89 -3.79 -15.59
CA ALA A 134 -4.11 -3.84 -16.81
C ALA A 134 -3.25 -5.12 -16.89
N TYR A 135 -2.54 -5.49 -15.81
CA TYR A 135 -1.79 -6.75 -15.74
C TYR A 135 -2.70 -7.97 -15.82
N SER A 136 -3.86 -7.93 -15.17
CA SER A 136 -4.88 -8.98 -15.24
C SER A 136 -5.39 -9.22 -16.67
N LYS A 137 -5.60 -8.15 -17.43
CA LYS A 137 -5.94 -8.24 -18.86
C LYS A 137 -4.76 -8.68 -19.71
N PHE A 138 -3.57 -8.15 -19.45
CA PHE A 138 -2.36 -8.52 -20.17
C PHE A 138 -2.05 -10.01 -20.05
N ALA A 139 -2.08 -10.57 -18.83
CA ALA A 139 -1.88 -12.00 -18.60
C ALA A 139 -2.88 -12.85 -19.39
N ARG A 140 -4.18 -12.54 -19.27
CA ARG A 140 -5.24 -13.38 -19.87
C ARG A 140 -5.36 -13.23 -21.38
N VAL A 141 -5.20 -12.02 -21.90
CA VAL A 141 -5.44 -11.73 -23.33
C VAL A 141 -4.16 -11.86 -24.15
N ALA A 142 -3.06 -11.26 -23.69
CA ALA A 142 -1.82 -11.24 -24.46
C ALA A 142 -0.97 -12.50 -24.22
N LEU A 143 -0.84 -12.92 -22.95
CA LEU A 143 0.00 -14.06 -22.57
C LEU A 143 -0.72 -15.41 -22.55
N ASP A 144 -2.05 -15.42 -22.68
CA ASP A 144 -2.88 -16.63 -22.67
C ASP A 144 -2.72 -17.48 -21.40
N THR A 145 -2.67 -16.81 -20.25
CA THR A 145 -2.47 -17.44 -18.95
C THR A 145 -3.43 -16.88 -17.90
N ASN A 146 -3.85 -17.75 -16.99
CA ASN A 146 -4.52 -17.35 -15.75
C ASN A 146 -3.56 -17.31 -14.55
N ASP A 147 -2.28 -17.61 -14.76
CA ASP A 147 -1.24 -17.58 -13.73
C ASP A 147 -0.82 -16.13 -13.46
N ILE A 148 -1.69 -15.41 -12.77
CA ILE A 148 -1.43 -14.06 -12.27
C ILE A 148 -1.72 -13.97 -10.78
N ASP A 149 -0.78 -13.43 -10.03
CA ASP A 149 -0.95 -13.16 -8.61
C ASP A 149 -0.20 -11.88 -8.21
N PHE A 150 -0.52 -11.35 -7.03
CA PHE A 150 0.21 -10.25 -6.39
C PHE A 150 0.79 -10.67 -5.03
N ARG A 151 0.33 -11.81 -4.48
CA ARG A 151 0.70 -12.30 -3.16
C ARG A 151 2.13 -12.84 -3.19
N SER A 152 2.92 -12.44 -2.19
CA SER A 152 4.31 -12.87 -2.05
C SER A 152 4.48 -14.17 -1.25
N ARG A 153 3.38 -14.81 -0.83
CA ARG A 153 3.39 -16.04 -0.03
C ARG A 153 2.63 -17.17 -0.73
N VAL A 154 2.96 -18.40 -0.33
CA VAL A 154 2.19 -19.58 -0.71
C VAL A 154 0.80 -19.50 -0.07
N HIS A 155 -0.22 -19.92 -0.81
CA HIS A 155 -1.61 -20.04 -0.38
C HIS A 155 -2.19 -21.35 -0.88
N SER A 156 -3.25 -21.83 -0.22
CA SER A 156 -3.96 -23.04 -0.63
C SER A 156 -5.05 -22.72 -1.66
N ALA A 157 -5.49 -23.73 -2.40
CA ALA A 157 -6.67 -23.61 -3.27
C ALA A 157 -7.91 -23.20 -2.46
N GLU A 158 -8.08 -23.75 -1.25
CA GLU A 158 -9.15 -23.39 -0.32
C GLU A 158 -9.14 -21.90 0.03
N GLU A 159 -7.97 -21.33 0.32
CA GLU A 159 -7.85 -19.89 0.59
C GLU A 159 -8.25 -19.06 -0.64
N ALA A 160 -7.78 -19.46 -1.83
CA ALA A 160 -8.12 -18.76 -3.06
C ALA A 160 -9.64 -18.81 -3.34
N ASP A 161 -10.27 -19.97 -3.17
CA ASP A 161 -11.71 -20.16 -3.35
C ASP A 161 -12.51 -19.34 -2.33
N PHE A 162 -12.07 -19.32 -1.07
CA PHE A 162 -12.69 -18.50 -0.04
C PHE A 162 -12.62 -17.01 -0.37
N LEU A 163 -11.43 -16.51 -0.74
CA LEU A 163 -11.25 -15.11 -1.11
C LEU A 163 -12.10 -14.75 -2.32
N ALA A 164 -12.18 -15.61 -3.33
CA ALA A 164 -13.02 -15.39 -4.51
C ALA A 164 -14.52 -15.34 -4.16
N ALA A 165 -15.00 -16.22 -3.30
CA ALA A 165 -16.43 -16.31 -2.97
C ALA A 165 -16.89 -15.28 -1.90
N ARG A 166 -15.99 -14.88 -1.00
CA ARG A 166 -16.34 -14.12 0.21
C ARG A 166 -15.72 -12.74 0.31
N VAL A 167 -14.63 -12.46 -0.39
CA VAL A 167 -13.89 -11.19 -0.25
C VAL A 167 -13.87 -10.41 -1.56
N ALA A 168 -13.58 -11.06 -2.67
CA ALA A 168 -13.51 -10.41 -3.98
C ALA A 168 -14.85 -9.76 -4.35
N GLY A 169 -14.79 -8.49 -4.73
CA GLY A 169 -15.97 -7.72 -5.11
C GLY A 169 -16.86 -7.27 -3.95
N ARG A 170 -16.46 -7.52 -2.69
CA ARG A 170 -17.21 -7.09 -1.49
C ARG A 170 -16.54 -5.94 -0.77
N GLY A 171 -17.35 -5.06 -0.20
CA GLY A 171 -16.87 -3.96 0.61
C GLY A 171 -17.78 -2.75 0.51
N ARG A 172 -17.66 -1.85 1.49
CA ARG A 172 -18.57 -0.71 1.64
C ARG A 172 -18.69 0.14 0.36
N ASP A 173 -17.58 0.30 -0.36
CA ASP A 173 -17.50 1.09 -1.59
C ASP A 173 -17.88 0.30 -2.85
N LEU A 174 -18.15 -1.00 -2.73
CA LEU A 174 -18.48 -1.91 -3.84
C LEU A 174 -19.95 -2.35 -3.79
N ASP A 175 -20.36 -3.02 -2.71
CA ASP A 175 -21.70 -3.58 -2.53
C ASP A 175 -22.44 -2.99 -1.32
N GLY A 176 -21.81 -2.04 -0.61
CA GLY A 176 -22.37 -1.44 0.60
C GLY A 176 -22.27 -2.32 1.84
N GLU A 177 -21.70 -3.52 1.72
CA GLU A 177 -21.55 -4.49 2.81
C GLU A 177 -20.11 -4.49 3.36
N GLY A 178 -19.89 -5.23 4.45
CA GLY A 178 -18.56 -5.46 5.01
C GLY A 178 -18.26 -4.71 6.31
N VAL A 179 -17.08 -4.99 6.86
CA VAL A 179 -16.66 -4.50 8.17
C VAL A 179 -16.03 -3.12 8.03
N THR A 180 -16.53 -2.15 8.81
CA THR A 180 -15.99 -0.79 8.85
C THR A 180 -15.27 -0.54 10.17
N TYR A 181 -14.37 0.45 10.21
CA TYR A 181 -13.75 0.88 11.47
C TYR A 181 -14.80 1.34 12.51
N THR A 182 -15.91 1.95 12.06
CA THR A 182 -17.04 2.31 12.92
C THR A 182 -17.73 1.08 13.50
N ALA A 183 -17.98 0.05 12.70
CA ALA A 183 -18.57 -1.20 13.17
C ALA A 183 -17.62 -1.91 14.16
N LEU A 184 -16.32 -1.92 13.86
CA LEU A 184 -15.27 -2.44 14.73
C LEU A 184 -15.27 -1.73 16.09
N GLU A 185 -15.36 -0.39 16.13
CA GLU A 185 -15.39 0.36 17.38
C GLU A 185 -16.66 0.12 18.22
N LYS A 186 -17.79 -0.14 17.56
CA LYS A 186 -19.09 -0.37 18.21
C LYS A 186 -19.29 -1.81 18.69
N ALA A 187 -18.48 -2.75 18.21
CA ALA A 187 -18.63 -4.15 18.57
C ALA A 187 -18.45 -4.37 20.09
N PRO A 188 -19.21 -5.26 20.74
CA PRO A 188 -19.01 -5.58 22.15
C PRO A 188 -17.74 -6.42 22.39
N ALA A 189 -17.38 -7.22 21.39
CA ALA A 189 -16.18 -8.04 21.39
C ALA A 189 -15.62 -8.20 19.98
N VAL A 190 -14.31 -8.41 19.87
CA VAL A 190 -13.58 -8.66 18.62
C VAL A 190 -12.65 -9.85 18.81
N LEU A 191 -12.62 -10.76 17.83
CA LEU A 191 -11.66 -11.87 17.78
C LEU A 191 -10.71 -11.64 16.59
N LEU A 192 -9.41 -11.57 16.87
CA LEU A 192 -8.34 -11.55 15.88
C LEU A 192 -7.85 -12.98 15.68
N VAL A 193 -7.76 -13.44 14.44
CA VAL A 193 -7.32 -14.81 14.11
C VAL A 193 -6.13 -14.71 13.17
N GLY A 194 -4.94 -15.11 13.64
CA GLY A 194 -3.69 -15.05 12.88
C GLY A 194 -3.35 -13.65 12.38
N PHE A 195 -3.76 -12.61 13.12
CA PHE A 195 -3.68 -11.21 12.69
C PHE A 195 -3.13 -10.34 13.81
N GLU A 196 -1.91 -9.83 13.62
CA GLU A 196 -1.28 -8.88 14.54
C GLU A 196 -1.65 -7.45 14.13
N SER A 197 -2.74 -6.95 14.71
CA SER A 197 -3.29 -5.65 14.35
C SER A 197 -2.32 -4.49 14.55
N GLU A 198 -1.37 -4.55 15.49
CA GLU A 198 -0.42 -3.45 15.72
C GLU A 198 0.60 -3.36 14.58
N GLU A 199 1.05 -4.49 14.03
CA GLU A 199 2.07 -4.53 12.99
C GLU A 199 1.51 -4.50 11.57
N GLU A 200 0.43 -5.25 11.32
CA GLU A 200 -0.15 -5.45 10.00
C GLU A 200 -1.10 -4.32 9.62
N ALA A 201 -1.91 -3.85 10.57
CA ALA A 201 -2.89 -2.79 10.33
C ALA A 201 -3.02 -1.84 11.54
N PRO A 202 -2.02 -0.98 11.81
CA PRO A 202 -1.99 -0.15 13.03
C PRO A 202 -3.24 0.72 13.25
N GLY A 203 -3.96 1.07 12.18
CA GLY A 203 -5.26 1.75 12.27
C GLY A 203 -6.31 0.91 13.00
N VAL A 204 -6.40 -0.39 12.72
CA VAL A 204 -7.28 -1.34 13.42
C VAL A 204 -6.92 -1.38 14.90
N PHE A 205 -5.64 -1.53 15.24
CA PHE A 205 -5.19 -1.52 16.63
C PHE A 205 -5.61 -0.24 17.38
N LEU A 206 -5.43 0.93 16.76
CA LEU A 206 -5.83 2.20 17.38
C LEU A 206 -7.35 2.27 17.64
N ARG A 207 -8.16 1.74 16.73
CA ARG A 207 -9.62 1.68 16.85
C ARG A 207 -10.06 0.74 17.97
N LEU A 208 -9.46 -0.45 18.05
CA LEU A 208 -9.68 -1.40 19.15
C LEU A 208 -9.30 -0.79 20.50
N ARG A 209 -8.13 -0.14 20.58
CA ARG A 209 -7.67 0.53 21.80
C ARG A 209 -8.60 1.67 22.22
N LYS A 210 -9.11 2.45 21.26
CA LYS A 210 -10.08 3.52 21.51
C LYS A 210 -11.40 2.93 22.04
N ALA A 211 -11.91 1.87 21.43
CA ALA A 211 -13.13 1.20 21.85
C ALA A 211 -12.98 0.61 23.26
N HIS A 212 -11.90 -0.13 23.53
CA HIS A 212 -11.61 -0.66 24.85
C HIS A 212 -11.61 0.42 25.94
N ARG A 213 -10.94 1.57 25.69
CA ARG A 213 -10.88 2.68 26.65
C ARG A 213 -12.21 3.41 26.87
N LYS A 214 -13.10 3.42 25.87
CA LYS A 214 -14.39 4.13 25.94
C LYS A 214 -15.53 3.27 26.48
N SER A 215 -15.60 2.01 26.07
CA SER A 215 -16.75 1.13 26.34
C SER A 215 -16.37 -0.22 26.94
N GLY A 216 -15.09 -0.49 27.20
CA GLY A 216 -14.65 -1.76 27.76
C GLY A 216 -14.74 -2.94 26.79
N GLN A 217 -14.73 -2.67 25.47
CA GLN A 217 -14.70 -3.70 24.42
C GLN A 217 -13.63 -4.77 24.73
N LYS A 218 -14.00 -6.05 24.56
CA LYS A 218 -13.10 -7.19 24.77
C LYS A 218 -12.48 -7.63 23.44
N THR A 219 -11.16 -7.67 23.39
CA THR A 219 -10.42 -8.17 22.22
C THR A 219 -9.74 -9.49 22.57
N PHE A 220 -9.92 -10.49 21.74
CA PHE A 220 -9.30 -11.80 21.83
C PHE A 220 -8.37 -11.99 20.63
N ALA A 221 -7.31 -12.78 20.79
CA ALA A 221 -6.39 -13.13 19.72
C ALA A 221 -6.10 -14.63 19.76
N LEU A 222 -6.10 -15.27 18.59
CA LEU A 222 -5.78 -16.68 18.36
C LEU A 222 -4.72 -16.82 17.27
#